data_AF-A0A7M3NH16-F1
#
_entry.id   AF-A0A7M3NH16-F1
#
_cell.length_a   1.000
_cell.length_b   1.000
_cell.length_c   1.000
_cell.angle_alpha   90.00
_cell.angle_beta   90.00
_cell.angle_gamma   90.00
#
_symmetry.space_group_name_H-M   'P 1'
#
loop_
_entity.id
_entity.type
_entity.pdbx_description
1 polymer ?
#
loop_
_entity_poly.entity_id
_entity_poly.type
_entity_poly.pdbx_seq_one_letter_code
_entity_poly.pdbx_strand_id
1 'polypeptide(L)' 'MGGDRGASYAMSDVRRVEGAIDAERLARAIDRVAARHEAMRIGFEEDGTAQNCVERATPMLSTTTL' A
#
# COMPACT_ATOMS: atom_id res chain seq x y z
N MET A 1 -24.54 1.02 -6.76
CA MET A 1 -23.78 -0.24 -6.70
C MET A 1 -22.63 -0.14 -7.69
N GLY A 2 -21.57 0.57 -7.33
CA GLY A 2 -20.35 0.71 -8.13
C GLY A 2 -19.20 0.24 -7.27
N GLY A 3 -18.88 -1.05 -7.36
CA GLY A 3 -17.75 -1.61 -6.61
C GLY A 3 -16.44 -0.99 -7.08
N ASP A 4 -15.54 -0.77 -6.13
CA ASP A 4 -14.14 -0.44 -6.35
C ASP A 4 -13.48 -1.54 -7.20
N ARG A 5 -13.48 -1.37 -8.53
CA ARG A 5 -12.91 -2.34 -9.48
C ARG A 5 -11.38 -2.43 -9.38
N GLY A 6 -10.73 -1.51 -8.68
CA GLY A 6 -9.28 -1.53 -8.47
C GLY A 6 -8.84 -2.57 -7.44
N ALA A 7 -9.71 -2.94 -6.50
CA ALA A 7 -9.34 -3.81 -5.39
C ALA A 7 -9.40 -5.31 -5.71
N SER A 8 -9.97 -5.75 -6.84
CA SER A 8 -10.09 -7.19 -7.16
C SER A 8 -8.74 -7.90 -7.31
N TYR A 9 -7.68 -7.16 -7.62
CA TYR A 9 -6.30 -7.65 -7.69
C TYR A 9 -5.43 -7.14 -6.54
N ALA A 10 -6.01 -6.42 -5.57
CA ALA A 10 -5.28 -6.01 -4.38
C ALA A 10 -5.02 -7.24 -3.49
N MET A 11 -3.75 -7.50 -3.23
CA MET A 11 -3.35 -8.46 -2.21
C MET A 11 -3.24 -7.74 -0.87
N SER A 12 -4.12 -8.09 0.06
CA SER A 12 -4.17 -7.52 1.41
C SER A 12 -3.90 -8.60 2.45
N ASP A 13 -3.12 -8.26 3.47
CA ASP A 13 -2.86 -9.13 4.62
C ASP A 13 -3.07 -8.36 5.92
N VAL A 14 -3.58 -9.04 6.96
CA VAL A 14 -3.83 -8.47 8.28
C VAL A 14 -3.18 -9.37 9.33
N ARG A 15 -2.30 -8.78 10.14
CA ARG A 15 -1.54 -9.50 11.16
C ARG A 15 -1.86 -8.93 12.54
N ARG A 16 -2.29 -9.82 13.45
CA ARG A 16 -2.43 -9.48 14.87
C ARG A 16 -1.05 -9.58 15.53
N VAL A 17 -0.68 -8.54 16.27
CA VAL A 17 0.54 -8.51 17.08
C VAL A 17 0.13 -8.47 18.54
N GLU A 18 0.69 -9.38 19.34
CA GLU A 18 0.49 -9.42 20.78
C GLU A 18 1.67 -8.71 21.48
N GLY A 19 1.36 -7.77 22.37
CA GLY A 19 2.36 -6.98 23.10
C GLY A 19 2.48 -5.55 22.60
N ALA A 20 3.50 -4.84 23.12
CA ALA A 20 3.73 -3.45 22.76
C ALA A 20 4.33 -3.35 21.35
N ILE A 21 3.62 -2.66 20.45
CA ILE A 21 4.12 -2.31 19.12
C ILE A 21 4.23 -0.79 18.98
N ASP A 22 5.39 -0.33 18.54
CA ASP A 22 5.59 1.06 18.13
C ASP A 22 5.10 1.20 16.68
N ALA A 23 3.89 1.74 16.52
CA ALA A 23 3.24 1.89 15.23
C ALA A 23 4.03 2.79 14.28
N GLU A 24 4.66 3.86 14.78
CA GLU A 24 5.46 4.75 13.93
C GLU A 24 6.73 4.06 13.44
N ARG A 25 7.38 3.28 14.32
CA ARG A 25 8.56 2.50 13.94
C ARG A 25 8.21 1.43 12.90
N LEU A 26 7.03 0.81 13.00
CA LEU A 26 6.54 -0.10 11.98
C LEU A 26 6.28 0.62 10.65
N ALA A 27 5.59 1.76 10.68
CA ALA A 27 5.32 2.54 9.47
C ALA A 27 6.62 2.91 8.73
N ARG A 28 7.62 3.44 9.46
CA ARG A 28 8.94 3.75 8.90
C ARG A 28 9.68 2.52 8.34
N ALA A 29 9.48 1.34 8.92
CA ALA A 29 10.09 0.12 8.40
C ALA A 29 9.45 -0.29 7.07
N ILE A 30 8.13 -0.17 6.95
CA ILE A 30 7.39 -0.47 5.73
C ILE A 30 7.75 0.52 4.62
N ASP A 31 7.88 1.81 4.92
CA ASP A 31 8.35 2.82 3.97
C ASP A 31 9.73 2.47 3.39
N ARG A 32 10.64 1.95 4.23
CA ARG A 32 11.98 1.52 3.77
C ARG A 32 11.93 0.30 2.86
N VAL A 33 11.04 -0.65 3.15
CA VAL A 33 10.84 -1.83 2.29
C VAL A 33 10.29 -1.37 0.93
N ALA A 34 9.27 -0.51 0.93
CA ALA A 34 8.72 0.05 -0.29
C ALA A 34 9.76 0.84 -1.10
N ALA A 35 10.57 1.67 -0.44
CA ALA A 35 11.64 2.40 -1.09
C ALA A 35 12.69 1.49 -1.75
N ARG A 36 12.99 0.34 -1.14
CA ARG A 36 13.95 -0.65 -1.65
C ARG A 36 13.42 -1.43 -2.86
N HIS A 37 12.13 -1.68 -2.93
CA HIS A 37 11.52 -2.53 -3.96
C HIS A 37 10.84 -1.69 -5.05
N GLU A 38 11.42 -1.68 -6.25
CA GLU A 38 10.88 -0.96 -7.40
C GLU A 38 9.42 -1.33 -7.70
N ALA A 39 9.08 -2.61 -7.62
CA ALA A 39 7.71 -3.10 -7.82
C ALA A 39 6.68 -2.47 -6.87
N MET A 40 7.08 -2.04 -5.67
CA MET A 40 6.20 -1.42 -4.68
C MET A 40 6.06 0.10 -4.87
N ARG A 41 6.86 0.71 -5.75
CA ARG A 41 6.83 2.15 -6.06
C ARG A 41 6.12 2.48 -7.36
N ILE A 42 5.79 1.48 -8.17
CA ILE A 42 5.09 1.67 -9.43
C ILE A 42 3.59 1.86 -9.15
N GLY A 43 3.05 2.99 -9.61
CA GLY A 43 1.62 3.27 -9.67
C GLY A 43 1.16 3.48 -11.10
N PHE A 44 -0.15 3.60 -11.29
CA PHE A 44 -0.76 3.85 -12.59
C PHE A 44 -1.79 4.97 -12.48
N GLU A 45 -1.77 5.90 -13.43
CA GLU A 45 -2.79 6.93 -13.61
C GLU A 45 -3.52 6.68 -14.94
N GLU A 46 -4.84 6.89 -14.98
CA GLU A 46 -5.66 6.74 -16.17
C GLU A 46 -6.25 8.10 -16.58
N ASP A 47 -6.02 8.52 -17.81
CA ASP A 47 -6.54 9.78 -18.36
C ASP A 47 -7.80 9.59 -19.25
N GLY A 48 -8.39 8.39 -19.22
CA GLY A 48 -9.53 7.98 -20.04
C GLY A 48 -9.16 7.49 -21.45
N THR A 49 -7.91 7.68 -21.87
CA THR A 49 -7.39 7.27 -23.19
C THR A 49 -6.18 6.35 -23.08
N ALA A 50 -5.38 6.51 -22.03
CA ALA A 50 -4.21 5.71 -21.76
C ALA A 50 -4.01 5.51 -20.25
N GLN A 51 -3.27 4.46 -19.91
CA GLN A 51 -2.75 4.23 -18.57
C GLN A 51 -1.25 4.54 -18.57
N ASN A 52 -0.83 5.43 -17.67
CA ASN A 52 0.56 5.87 -17.54
C ASN A 52 1.18 5.35 -16.23
N CYS A 53 2.42 4.87 -16.30
CA CYS A 53 3.18 4.45 -15.12
C CYS A 53 3.71 5.67 -14.35
N VAL A 54 3.57 5.67 -13.02
CA VAL A 54 4.13 6.68 -12.11
C VAL A 54 5.10 6.04 -11.12
N GLU A 55 6.21 6.72 -10.80
CA GLU A 55 7.34 6.14 -10.02
C GLU A 55 7.19 6.26 -8.49
N ARG A 56 6.10 6.84 -7.98
CA ARG A 56 5.89 7.10 -6.55
C ARG A 56 4.51 6.68 -6.03
N ALA A 57 4.12 5.44 -6.31
CA ALA A 57 3.04 4.84 -5.53
C ALA A 57 3.44 4.80 -4.05
N THR A 58 2.54 5.27 -3.18
CA THR A 58 2.71 5.18 -1.73
C THR A 58 1.91 3.98 -1.23
N PRO A 59 2.54 2.95 -0.65
CA PRO A 59 1.80 1.81 -0.13
C PRO A 59 0.93 2.28 1.05
N MET A 60 -0.33 1.85 1.05
CA MET A 60 -1.26 2.18 2.11
C MET A 60 -1.07 1.22 3.29
N LEU A 61 -0.75 1.75 4.46
CA LEU A 61 -0.69 0.99 5.71
C LEU A 61 -1.70 1.55 6.71
N SER A 62 -2.57 0.68 7.20
CA SER A 62 -3.55 1.01 8.24
C SER A 62 -3.25 0.18 9.49
N THR A 63 -3.07 0.85 10.62
CA THR A 63 -2.99 0.20 11.94
C THR A 63 -4.26 0.50 12.71
N THR A 64 -4.94 -0.54 13.17
CA THR A 64 -6.11 -0.42 14.05
C THR A 64 -5.81 -1.12 15.36
N THR A 65 -6.02 -0.42 16.48
CA THR A 65 -6.03 -1.03 17.81
C THR A 65 -7.41 -1.62 18.07
N LEU A 66 -7.46 -2.90 18.43
CA LEU A 66 -8.68 -3.59 18.86
C LEU A 66 -9.06 -3.23 20.30
#